data_AF-H8KRY8-F1
#
_entry.id   AF-H8KRY8-F1
#
_cell.length_a   1.000
_cell.length_b   1.000
_cell.length_c   1.000
_cell.angle_alpha   90.00
_cell.angle_beta   90.00
_cell.angle_gamma   90.00
#
_symmetry.space_group_name_H-M   'P 1'
#
loop_
_entity.id
_entity.type
_entity.pdbx_description
1 polymer ?
#
loop_
_entity_poly.entity_id
_entity_poly.type
_entity_poly.pdbx_seq_one_letter_code
_entity_poly.pdbx_strand_id
1 'polypeptide(L)'
;MNDRTQNTLKEELEPRMKESSKEPKQLPRNFFTLLMKGEYLSQQTAVSWLPYFIFLGGIAMFYITNRHFAERNVREIDKANKELKELRWEYMTNKAELMFLSKQTEVAERAEKLGLKESTEPPKKIVVKKNEN
;
A
#
# COMPACT_ATOMS: atom_id res chain seq x y z
N MET A 1 -11.19 -53.78 -60.27
CA MET A 1 -11.29 -52.34 -60.57
C MET A 1 -12.57 -51.85 -59.90
N ASN A 2 -12.58 -51.31 -58.69
CA ASN A 2 -12.28 -49.88 -58.47
C ASN A 2 -12.27 -49.56 -56.95
N ASP A 3 -11.27 -50.04 -56.20
CA ASP A 3 -10.97 -49.48 -54.88
C ASP A 3 -10.07 -48.23 -54.98
N ARG A 4 -9.29 -48.12 -56.07
CA ARG A 4 -8.40 -46.98 -56.31
C ARG A 4 -9.18 -45.69 -56.56
N THR A 5 -10.30 -45.77 -57.28
CA THR A 5 -11.17 -44.65 -57.67
C THR A 5 -12.03 -44.14 -56.52
N GLN A 6 -12.44 -45.03 -55.60
CA GLN A 6 -13.08 -44.62 -54.34
C GLN A 6 -12.12 -43.78 -53.48
N ASN A 7 -10.83 -44.13 -53.46
CA ASN A 7 -9.83 -43.35 -52.75
C ASN A 7 -9.43 -42.06 -53.47
N THR A 8 -9.33 -42.05 -54.82
CA THR A 8 -9.02 -40.82 -55.57
C THR A 8 -10.14 -39.79 -55.48
N LEU A 9 -11.40 -40.24 -55.48
CA LEU A 9 -12.55 -39.36 -55.27
C LEU A 9 -12.56 -38.76 -53.85
N LYS A 10 -12.21 -39.55 -52.82
CA LYS A 10 -12.07 -39.04 -51.44
C LYS A 10 -10.93 -38.03 -51.31
N GLU A 11 -9.80 -38.30 -51.95
CA GLU A 11 -8.58 -37.48 -51.90
C GLU A 11 -8.72 -36.14 -52.65
N GLU A 12 -9.54 -36.09 -53.72
CA GLU A 12 -9.85 -34.86 -54.47
C GLU A 12 -11.03 -34.06 -53.88
N LEU A 13 -11.90 -34.70 -53.08
CA LEU A 13 -12.99 -34.03 -52.35
C LEU A 13 -12.49 -33.30 -51.10
N GLU A 14 -11.44 -33.79 -50.43
CA GLU A 14 -10.85 -33.15 -49.25
C GLU A 14 -10.35 -31.70 -49.46
N PRO A 15 -9.66 -31.34 -50.57
CA PRO A 15 -9.23 -29.96 -50.80
C PRO A 15 -10.38 -29.01 -51.15
N ARG A 16 -11.44 -29.47 -51.83
CA ARG A 16 -12.59 -28.61 -52.19
C ARG A 16 -13.56 -28.34 -51.03
N MET A 17 -13.70 -29.29 -50.10
CA MET A 17 -14.49 -29.07 -48.88
C MET A 17 -13.79 -28.07 -47.93
N LYS A 18 -12.46 -27.98 -47.97
CA LYS A 18 -11.70 -27.00 -47.18
C LYS A 18 -11.76 -25.56 -47.72
N GLU A 19 -12.08 -25.37 -49.00
CA GLU A 19 -12.11 -24.03 -49.61
C GLU A 19 -13.50 -23.36 -49.57
N SER A 20 -14.60 -24.13 -49.56
CA SER A 20 -15.98 -23.60 -49.56
C SER A 20 -16.59 -23.34 -48.18
N SER A 21 -15.91 -23.68 -47.08
CA SER A 21 -16.36 -23.37 -45.72
C SER A 21 -15.27 -22.63 -44.95
N LYS A 22 -14.95 -21.42 -45.41
CA LYS A 22 -14.35 -20.42 -44.52
C LYS A 22 -15.44 -20.00 -43.55
N GLU A 23 -15.50 -20.70 -42.41
CA GLU A 23 -16.31 -20.27 -41.27
C GLU A 23 -16.03 -18.78 -40.98
N PRO A 24 -17.05 -17.96 -40.70
CA PRO A 24 -16.81 -16.59 -40.26
C PRO A 24 -16.00 -16.67 -38.97
N LYS A 25 -14.74 -16.23 -39.02
CA LYS A 25 -13.82 -16.18 -37.87
C LYS A 25 -14.57 -15.64 -36.67
N GLN A 26 -14.84 -16.53 -35.72
CA GLN A 26 -15.62 -16.22 -34.55
C GLN A 26 -14.84 -15.19 -33.74
N LEU A 27 -15.32 -13.95 -33.76
CA LEU A 27 -14.81 -12.86 -32.95
C LEU A 27 -14.83 -13.29 -31.48
N PRO A 28 -13.78 -12.99 -30.70
CA PRO A 28 -13.68 -13.46 -29.33
C PRO A 28 -14.93 -13.02 -28.58
N ARG A 29 -15.50 -13.96 -27.80
CA ARG A 29 -16.69 -13.79 -26.96
C ARG A 29 -16.34 -12.91 -25.75
N ASN A 30 -15.79 -11.74 -26.03
CA ASN A 30 -15.51 -10.68 -25.08
C ASN A 30 -16.83 -9.97 -24.85
N PHE A 31 -17.18 -9.74 -23.59
CA PHE A 31 -18.44 -9.15 -23.10
C PHE A 31 -19.05 -8.04 -23.98
N PHE A 32 -18.20 -7.26 -24.65
CA PHE A 32 -18.57 -6.25 -25.64
C PHE A 32 -19.37 -6.78 -26.85
N THR A 33 -19.07 -7.97 -27.39
CA THR A 33 -19.82 -8.54 -28.52
C THR A 33 -21.19 -9.07 -28.09
N LEU A 34 -21.34 -9.51 -26.84
CA LEU A 34 -22.64 -9.88 -26.26
C LEU A 34 -23.50 -8.64 -25.98
N LEU A 35 -22.88 -7.57 -25.48
CA LEU A 35 -23.55 -6.28 -25.24
C LEU A 35 -23.96 -5.59 -26.56
N MET A 36 -23.13 -5.69 -27.60
CA MET A 36 -23.39 -5.14 -28.95
C MET A 36 -24.43 -5.92 -29.76
N LYS A 37 -24.68 -7.21 -29.45
CA LYS A 37 -25.62 -8.06 -30.20
C LYS A 37 -27.08 -7.91 -29.74
N GLY A 38 -27.33 -7.15 -28.66
CA GLY A 38 -28.68 -6.84 -28.22
C GLY A 38 -29.36 -5.86 -29.18
N GLU A 39 -30.55 -6.23 -29.66
CA GLU A 39 -31.50 -5.47 -30.51
C GLU A 39 -31.90 -4.06 -29.99
N TYR A 40 -31.28 -3.58 -28.92
CA TYR A 40 -31.62 -2.35 -28.20
C TYR A 40 -30.87 -1.11 -28.70
N LEU A 41 -29.98 -1.25 -29.69
CA LEU A 41 -29.19 -0.16 -30.27
C LEU A 41 -29.95 0.58 -31.38
N SER A 42 -31.21 0.92 -31.14
CA SER A 42 -31.88 1.92 -31.98
C SER A 42 -31.24 3.30 -31.73
N GLN A 43 -31.15 4.17 -32.74
CA GLN A 43 -30.58 5.52 -32.56
C GLN A 43 -31.27 6.29 -31.43
N GLN A 44 -32.56 6.08 -31.23
CA GLN A 44 -33.35 6.75 -30.19
C GLN A 44 -32.96 6.26 -28.78
N THR A 45 -32.73 4.96 -28.60
CA THR A 45 -32.30 4.39 -27.32
C THR A 45 -30.88 4.81 -26.97
N ALA A 46 -29.96 4.81 -27.93
CA ALA A 46 -28.57 5.20 -27.71
C ALA A 46 -28.43 6.65 -27.21
N VAL A 47 -29.20 7.58 -27.80
CA VAL A 47 -29.21 8.99 -27.37
C VAL A 47 -29.77 9.14 -25.96
N SER A 48 -30.78 8.35 -25.57
CA SER A 48 -31.35 8.39 -24.23
C SER A 48 -30.40 7.87 -23.14
N TRP A 49 -29.48 6.97 -23.47
CA TRP A 49 -28.54 6.37 -22.50
C TRP A 49 -27.21 7.13 -22.41
N LEU A 50 -26.93 8.00 -23.38
CA LEU A 50 -25.73 8.83 -23.44
C LEU A 50 -25.46 9.64 -22.15
N PRO A 51 -26.43 10.35 -21.53
CA PRO A 51 -26.18 11.07 -20.27
C PRO A 51 -25.81 10.13 -19.11
N TYR A 52 -26.33 8.89 -19.10
CA TYR A 52 -26.03 7.91 -18.05
C TYR A 52 -24.56 7.41 -18.14
N PHE A 53 -24.04 7.18 -19.34
CA PHE A 53 -22.63 6.81 -19.51
C PHE A 53 -21.68 7.96 -19.17
N ILE A 54 -22.05 9.21 -19.48
CA ILE A 54 -21.27 10.39 -19.07
C ILE A 54 -21.24 10.49 -17.54
N PHE A 55 -22.37 10.27 -16.87
CA PHE A 55 -22.44 10.24 -15.42
C PHE A 55 -21.54 9.14 -14.82
N LEU A 56 -21.59 7.93 -15.37
CA LEU A 56 -20.75 6.83 -14.93
C LEU A 56 -19.26 7.09 -15.20
N GLY A 57 -18.94 7.71 -16.34
CA GLY A 57 -17.60 8.19 -16.67
C GLY A 57 -17.11 9.24 -15.68
N GLY A 58 -17.98 10.15 -15.24
CA GLY A 58 -17.68 11.14 -14.20
C GLY A 58 -17.34 10.51 -12.86
N ILE A 59 -18.10 9.50 -12.43
CA ILE A 59 -17.80 8.73 -11.21
C ILE A 59 -16.48 7.96 -11.36
N ALA A 60 -16.25 7.33 -12.51
CA ALA A 60 -15.02 6.60 -12.78
C ALA A 60 -13.79 7.52 -12.74
N MET A 61 -13.88 8.71 -13.34
CA MET A 61 -12.86 9.75 -13.29
C MET A 61 -12.58 10.15 -11.84
N PHE A 62 -13.65 10.47 -11.08
CA PHE A 62 -13.54 10.83 -9.67
C PHE A 62 -12.88 9.73 -8.83
N TYR A 63 -13.23 8.46 -9.08
CA TYR A 63 -12.65 7.32 -8.39
C TYR A 63 -11.16 7.16 -8.67
N ILE A 64 -10.72 7.27 -9.94
CA ILE A 64 -9.31 7.19 -10.31
C ILE A 64 -8.52 8.33 -9.64
N THR A 65 -9.08 9.55 -9.68
CA THR A 65 -8.49 10.71 -9.03
C THR A 65 -8.35 10.47 -7.53
N ASN A 66 -9.42 10.07 -6.84
CA ASN A 66 -9.41 9.79 -5.41
C ASN A 66 -8.40 8.70 -5.04
N ARG A 67 -8.34 7.63 -5.83
CA ARG A 67 -7.36 6.55 -5.66
C ARG A 67 -5.92 7.07 -5.72
N HIS A 68 -5.60 7.95 -6.67
CA HIS A 68 -4.25 8.49 -6.78
C HIS A 68 -3.91 9.44 -5.63
N PHE A 69 -4.88 10.21 -5.12
CA PHE A 69 -4.70 11.00 -3.90
C PHE A 69 -4.45 10.13 -2.67
N ALA A 70 -5.22 9.06 -2.49
CA ALA A 70 -5.03 8.12 -1.38
C ALA A 70 -3.62 7.50 -1.39
N GLU A 71 -3.14 7.10 -2.57
CA GLU A 71 -1.80 6.53 -2.72
C GLU A 71 -0.70 7.53 -2.34
N ARG A 72 -0.83 8.79 -2.74
CA ARG A 72 0.12 9.86 -2.35
C ARG A 72 0.09 10.09 -0.84
N ASN A 73 -1.09 10.20 -0.25
CA ASN A 73 -1.25 10.41 1.19
C ASN A 73 -0.63 9.27 2.01
N VAL A 74 -0.84 8.01 1.60
CA VAL A 74 -0.24 6.85 2.29
C VAL A 74 1.28 6.94 2.27
N ARG A 75 1.89 7.30 1.14
CA ARG A 75 3.35 7.46 1.06
C ARG A 75 3.87 8.61 1.92
N GLU A 76 3.12 9.69 2.05
CA GLU A 76 3.48 10.81 2.94
C GLU A 76 3.39 10.40 4.41
N ILE A 77 2.35 9.67 4.79
CA ILE A 77 2.20 9.11 6.14
C ILE A 77 3.39 8.19 6.47
N ASP A 78 3.80 7.32 5.55
CA ASP A 78 4.94 6.43 5.76
C ASP A 78 6.26 7.20 5.97
N LYS A 79 6.48 8.27 5.19
CA LYS A 79 7.65 9.15 5.36
C LYS A 79 7.63 9.85 6.72
N ALA A 80 6.50 10.47 7.08
CA ALA A 80 6.33 11.15 8.36
C ALA A 80 6.53 10.19 9.55
N ASN A 81 6.02 8.96 9.46
CA ASN A 81 6.23 7.92 10.48
C ASN A 81 7.70 7.53 10.61
N LYS A 82 8.44 7.47 9.49
CA LYS A 82 9.87 7.18 9.52
C LYS A 82 10.65 8.30 10.23
N GLU A 83 10.35 9.55 9.89
CA GLU A 83 10.96 10.74 10.53
C GLU A 83 10.64 10.79 12.03
N LEU A 84 9.38 10.56 12.40
CA LEU A 84 8.97 10.50 13.80
C LEU A 84 9.70 9.39 14.57
N LYS A 85 9.88 8.23 13.94
CA LYS A 85 10.62 7.11 14.52
C LYS A 85 12.07 7.52 14.77
N GLU A 86 12.74 8.08 13.76
CA GLU A 86 14.14 8.55 13.86
C GLU A 86 14.31 9.59 14.98
N LEU A 87 13.45 10.60 15.02
CA LEU A 87 13.46 11.61 16.08
C LEU A 87 13.24 10.99 17.47
N ARG A 88 12.37 9.98 17.57
CA ARG A 88 12.16 9.25 18.82
C ARG A 88 13.38 8.46 19.25
N TRP A 89 14.11 7.85 18.31
CA TRP A 89 15.38 7.16 18.62
C TRP A 89 16.42 8.15 19.15
N GLU A 90 16.57 9.30 18.49
CA GLU A 90 17.49 10.36 18.93
C GLU A 90 17.13 10.84 20.35
N TYR A 91 15.86 11.11 20.62
CA TYR A 91 15.40 11.50 21.95
C TYR A 91 15.68 10.42 23.00
N MET A 92 15.44 9.14 22.69
CA MET A 92 15.74 8.04 23.61
C MET A 92 17.24 7.92 23.91
N THR A 93 18.09 8.03 22.90
CA THR A 93 19.55 7.99 23.05
C THR A 93 20.05 9.15 23.91
N ASN A 94 19.66 10.39 23.58
CA ASN A 94 20.05 11.57 24.35
C ASN A 94 19.55 11.51 25.80
N LYS A 95 18.32 11.03 26.01
CA LYS A 95 17.77 10.83 27.36
C LYS A 95 18.54 9.75 28.13
N ALA A 96 18.91 8.65 27.49
CA ALA A 96 19.68 7.58 28.11
C ALA A 96 21.08 8.07 28.51
N GLU A 97 21.72 8.86 27.64
CA GLU A 97 22.99 9.51 27.96
C GLU A 97 22.83 10.45 29.16
N LEU A 98 21.83 11.34 29.14
CA LEU A 98 21.56 12.22 30.27
C LEU A 98 21.32 11.43 31.58
N MET A 99 20.57 10.34 31.53
CA MET A 99 20.36 9.47 32.70
C MET A 99 21.66 8.83 33.20
N PHE A 100 22.53 8.40 32.29
CA PHE A 100 23.85 7.86 32.63
C PHE A 100 24.71 8.93 33.31
N LEU A 101 24.79 10.14 32.74
CA LEU A 101 25.55 11.26 33.31
C LEU A 101 24.96 11.74 34.64
N SER A 102 23.64 11.65 34.81
CA SER A 102 22.94 12.05 36.04
C SER A 102 22.94 10.97 37.13
N LYS A 103 23.50 9.79 36.84
CA LYS A 103 23.57 8.70 37.81
C LYS A 103 24.48 9.10 38.97
N GLN A 104 24.00 8.93 40.20
CA GLN A 104 24.72 9.36 41.42
C GLN A 104 26.16 8.85 41.46
N THR A 105 26.41 7.59 41.07
CA THR A 105 27.77 7.03 41.03
C THR A 105 28.69 7.73 40.03
N GLU A 106 28.19 8.09 38.84
CA GLU A 106 28.96 8.83 37.82
C GLU A 106 29.19 10.28 38.25
N VAL A 107 28.18 10.90 38.85
CA VAL A 107 28.28 12.27 39.40
C VAL A 107 29.30 12.29 40.55
N ALA A 108 29.27 11.31 41.45
CA ALA A 108 30.21 11.19 42.56
C ALA A 108 31.65 11.01 42.08
N GLU A 109 31.88 10.13 41.09
CA GLU A 109 33.21 9.91 40.52
C GLU A 109 33.76 11.18 39.84
N ARG A 110 32.92 11.92 39.12
CA ARG A 110 33.33 13.19 38.49
C ARG A 110 33.51 14.32 39.50
N ALA A 111 32.69 14.36 40.54
CA ALA A 111 32.80 15.33 41.63
C ALA A 111 34.05 15.05 42.50
N GLU A 112 34.49 13.80 42.61
CA GLU A 112 35.73 13.42 43.30
C GLU A 112 36.96 14.01 42.60
N LYS A 113 36.96 14.04 41.25
CA LYS A 113 38.00 14.75 40.48
C LYS A 113 38.04 16.25 40.76
N LEU A 114 36.94 16.83 41.24
CA LEU A 114 36.82 18.23 41.67
C LEU A 114 37.10 18.40 43.18
N GLY A 115 37.50 17.34 43.89
CA GLY A 115 37.82 17.35 45.32
C GLY A 115 36.62 17.21 46.26
N LEU A 116 35.42 16.91 45.73
CA LEU A 116 34.20 16.72 46.52
C LEU A 116 34.00 15.23 46.85
N LYS A 117 33.84 14.89 48.13
CA LYS A 117 33.59 13.51 48.59
C LYS A 117 32.16 13.34 49.07
N GLU A 118 31.55 12.21 48.74
CA GLU A 118 30.26 11.82 49.31
C GLU A 118 30.38 11.59 50.81
N SER A 119 29.41 12.13 51.56
CA SER A 119 29.29 11.88 53.01
C SER A 119 28.70 10.50 53.24
N THR A 120 29.54 9.51 53.55
CA THR A 120 29.13 8.15 53.93
C THR A 120 28.52 8.09 55.34
N GLU A 121 28.73 9.13 56.16
CA GLU A 121 28.15 9.20 57.50
C GLU A 121 26.73 9.79 57.46
N PRO A 122 25.76 9.18 58.15
CA PRO A 122 24.41 9.71 58.25
C PRO A 122 24.41 11.03 59.07
N PRO A 123 23.55 12.00 58.71
CA PRO A 123 23.50 13.30 59.38
C PRO A 123 23.10 13.14 60.86
N LYS A 124 23.91 13.70 61.76
CA LYS A 124 23.62 13.68 63.21
C LYS A 124 22.52 14.69 63.52
N LYS A 125 21.37 14.19 64.00
CA LYS A 125 20.31 15.05 64.55
C LYS A 125 20.77 15.64 65.87
N ILE A 126 21.05 16.94 65.89
CA ILE A 126 21.33 17.68 67.13
C ILE A 126 20.00 17.89 67.86
N VAL A 127 19.73 17.10 68.88
CA VAL A 127 18.57 17.30 69.76
C VAL A 127 19.02 18.18 70.91
N VAL A 128 18.66 19.47 70.86
CA VAL A 128 18.95 20.41 71.94
C VAL A 128 18.06 20.04 73.13
N LYS A 129 18.62 19.41 74.16
CA LYS A 129 17.96 19.34 75.47
C LYS A 129 18.04 20.73 76.09
N LYS A 130 16.89 21.39 76.19
CA LYS A 130 16.74 22.63 76.94
C LYS A 130 16.97 22.29 78.41
N ASN A 131 18.11 22.70 78.96
CA ASN A 131 18.37 22.62 80.39
C ASN A 131 17.46 23.65 81.06
N GLU A 132 16.49 23.17 81.84
CA GLU A 132 15.75 23.98 82.80
C GLU A 132 16.63 24.08 84.06
N ASN A 133 16.94 25.32 84.45
CA ASN A 133 17.65 25.68 85.67
C ASN A 133 16.85 25.27 86.91
#